data_AF-A0AAJ5SBF5-F1
#
_entry.id   AF-A0AAJ5SBF5-F1
#
_cell.length_a   1.000
_cell.length_b   1.000
_cell.length_c   1.000
_cell.angle_alpha   90.00
_cell.angle_beta   90.00
_cell.angle_gamma   90.00
#
_symmetry.space_group_name_H-M   'P 1'
#
loop_
_entity.id
_entity.type
_entity.pdbx_description
1 polymer ?
#
loop_
_entity_poly.entity_id
_entity_poly.type
_entity_poly.pdbx_seq_one_letter_code
_entity_poly.pdbx_strand_id
1 'polypeptide(L)'
;MVKPRSKTAAAQQISDAEANKIADRLADKPYGKQKEIPSRMEEKAQNISVSLPPSMIEKLQDTALANKRAGGDQRTVSAIIKAALEQAGY
;
A
#
# COMPACT_ATOMS: atom_id res chain seq x y z
N MET A 1 30.44 17.51 22.80
CA MET A 1 29.29 18.16 22.11
C MET A 1 28.02 17.38 22.43
N VAL A 2 27.02 18.00 23.06
CA VAL A 2 25.75 17.35 23.41
C VAL A 2 24.87 17.28 22.15
N LYS A 3 24.35 16.10 21.81
CA LYS A 3 23.49 15.93 20.63
C LYS A 3 22.20 16.75 20.79
N PRO A 4 21.80 17.57 19.80
CA PRO A 4 20.54 18.31 19.87
C PRO A 4 19.36 17.34 19.88
N ARG A 5 18.33 17.66 20.68
CA ARG A 5 17.11 16.86 20.78
C ARG A 5 16.42 16.78 19.41
N SER A 6 15.89 15.60 19.08
CA SER A 6 15.19 15.37 17.81
C SER A 6 13.93 16.25 17.74
N LYS A 7 13.59 16.73 16.52
CA LYS A 7 12.39 17.54 16.26
C LYS A 7 11.09 16.86 16.73
N THR A 8 11.07 15.53 16.77
CA THR A 8 9.93 14.72 17.23
C THR A 8 9.77 14.72 18.76
N ALA A 9 10.83 14.97 19.52
CA ALA A 9 10.81 15.03 20.99
C ALA A 9 10.69 16.46 21.54
N ALA A 10 10.71 17.47 20.68
CA ALA A 10 10.35 18.83 21.07
C ALA A 10 8.83 18.87 21.19
N ALA A 11 8.32 18.91 22.42
CA ALA A 11 6.89 19.09 22.69
C ALA A 11 6.39 20.31 21.92
N GLN A 12 5.60 20.08 20.87
CA GLN A 12 4.88 21.14 20.19
C GLN A 12 3.91 21.70 21.23
N GLN A 13 4.09 22.97 21.59
CA GLN A 13 3.17 23.70 22.45
C GLN A 13 1.92 23.98 21.61
N ILE A 14 0.99 23.04 21.63
CA ILE A 14 -0.30 23.15 20.93
C ILE A 14 -1.13 24.17 21.72
N SER A 15 -1.71 25.14 21.03
CA SER A 15 -2.58 26.12 21.67
C SER A 15 -3.91 25.50 22.09
N ASP A 16 -4.53 26.00 23.16
CA ASP A 16 -5.83 25.49 23.64
C ASP A 16 -6.91 25.52 22.55
N ALA A 17 -6.86 26.51 21.66
CA ALA A 17 -7.76 26.63 20.52
C ALA A 17 -7.57 25.51 19.48
N GLU A 18 -6.34 25.05 19.25
CA GLU A 18 -6.05 23.91 18.37
C GLU A 18 -6.45 22.60 19.03
N ALA A 19 -6.23 22.47 20.33
CA ALA A 19 -6.66 21.31 21.10
C ALA A 19 -8.18 21.12 21.03
N ASN A 20 -8.95 22.20 21.19
CA ASN A 20 -10.42 22.18 21.11
C ASN A 20 -10.92 21.80 19.70
N LYS A 21 -10.32 22.37 18.64
CA LYS A 21 -10.66 22.00 17.26
C LYS A 21 -10.39 20.52 16.97
N ILE A 22 -9.34 19.96 17.54
CA ILE A 22 -9.03 18.53 17.43
C ILE A 22 -10.05 17.70 18.21
N ALA A 23 -10.42 18.13 19.42
CA ALA A 23 -11.40 17.47 20.25
C ALA A 23 -12.78 17.40 19.59
N ASP A 24 -13.28 18.50 19.03
CA ASP A 24 -14.58 18.54 18.32
C ASP A 24 -14.57 17.59 17.12
N ARG A 25 -13.48 17.60 16.33
CA ARG A 25 -13.30 16.70 15.17
C ARG A 25 -13.21 15.23 15.55
N LEU A 26 -12.76 14.93 16.77
CA LEU A 26 -12.74 13.57 17.29
C LEU A 26 -14.13 13.18 17.79
N ALA A 27 -14.81 14.04 18.54
CA ALA A 27 -16.16 13.80 19.06
C ALA A 27 -17.17 13.44 17.96
N ASP A 28 -17.08 14.07 16.78
CA ASP A 28 -17.97 13.81 15.64
C ASP A 28 -17.67 12.50 14.89
N LYS A 29 -16.57 11.81 15.20
CA LYS A 29 -16.28 10.52 14.56
C LYS A 29 -17.20 9.45 15.15
N PRO A 30 -17.94 8.70 14.31
CA PRO A 30 -18.78 7.60 14.78
C PRO A 30 -17.90 6.40 15.17
N TYR A 31 -17.21 6.50 16.31
CA TYR A 31 -16.45 5.40 16.89
C TYR A 31 -17.42 4.24 17.15
N GLY A 32 -17.27 3.16 16.38
CA GLY A 32 -18.14 1.97 16.49
C GLY A 32 -18.98 1.66 15.25
N LYS A 33 -19.07 2.55 14.25
CA LYS A 33 -19.60 2.14 12.95
C LYS A 33 -18.55 1.30 12.22
N GLN A 34 -18.90 0.06 11.87
CA GLN A 34 -18.13 -0.73 10.92
C GLN A 34 -17.94 0.13 9.67
N LYS A 35 -16.68 0.38 9.32
CA LYS A 35 -16.30 1.10 8.11
C LYS A 35 -17.11 0.48 6.97
N GLU A 36 -17.96 1.26 6.30
CA GLU A 36 -18.68 0.78 5.13
C GLU A 36 -17.63 0.30 4.14
N ILE A 37 -17.49 -1.02 4.06
CA ILE A 37 -16.64 -1.66 3.08
C ILE A 37 -17.37 -1.36 1.78
N PRO A 38 -16.77 -0.59 0.85
CA PRO A 38 -17.46 -0.24 -0.37
C PRO A 38 -17.95 -1.52 -1.03
N SER A 39 -19.26 -1.60 -1.27
CA SER A 39 -19.99 -2.74 -1.84
C SER A 39 -19.56 -3.10 -3.26
N ARG A 40 -18.61 -2.34 -3.82
CA ARG A 40 -17.80 -2.72 -4.96
C ARG A 40 -16.48 -3.32 -4.45
N MET A 41 -16.58 -4.43 -3.73
CA MET A 41 -15.51 -5.42 -3.76
C MET A 41 -15.44 -5.89 -5.21
N GLU A 42 -14.65 -5.21 -6.04
CA GLU A 42 -13.85 -5.94 -7.02
C GLU A 42 -13.33 -7.16 -6.26
N GLU A 43 -13.70 -8.37 -6.70
CA GLU A 43 -13.38 -9.62 -6.03
C GLU A 43 -11.95 -9.52 -5.51
N LYS A 44 -11.80 -9.42 -4.17
CA LYS A 44 -10.51 -9.11 -3.59
C LYS A 44 -9.54 -10.15 -4.10
N ALA A 45 -8.51 -9.71 -4.81
CA ALA A 45 -7.53 -10.62 -5.40
C ALA A 45 -7.03 -11.59 -4.32
N GLN A 46 -7.33 -12.88 -4.51
CA GLN A 46 -6.89 -13.93 -3.61
C GLN A 46 -5.40 -14.14 -3.82
N ASN A 47 -4.62 -14.13 -2.75
CA ASN A 47 -3.20 -14.48 -2.84
C ASN A 47 -3.07 -15.98 -3.16
N ILE A 48 -2.36 -16.30 -4.23
CA ILE A 48 -2.06 -17.68 -4.65
C ILE A 48 -0.56 -17.90 -4.57
N SER A 49 -0.14 -19.02 -3.96
CA SER A 49 1.24 -19.49 -4.02
C SER A 49 1.40 -20.37 -5.26
N VAL A 50 2.33 -20.02 -6.15
CA VAL A 50 2.58 -20.76 -7.39
C VAL A 50 4.01 -21.26 -7.39
N SER A 51 4.19 -22.57 -7.56
CA SER A 51 5.50 -23.18 -7.73
C SER A 51 5.88 -23.20 -9.21
N LEU A 52 6.96 -22.51 -9.56
CA LEU A 52 7.50 -22.47 -10.91
C LEU A 52 8.95 -22.97 -10.92
N PRO A 53 9.47 -23.45 -12.05
CA PRO A 53 10.89 -23.78 -12.18
C PRO A 53 11.78 -22.56 -11.84
N PRO A 54 12.94 -22.76 -11.20
CA PRO A 54 13.79 -21.65 -10.74
C PRO A 54 14.25 -20.76 -11.89
N SER A 55 14.59 -21.35 -13.03
CA SER A 55 14.99 -20.61 -14.24
C SER A 55 13.87 -19.73 -14.81
N MET A 56 12.61 -20.04 -14.53
CA MET A 56 11.46 -19.22 -14.93
C MET A 56 11.24 -18.07 -13.94
N ILE A 57 11.42 -18.32 -12.65
CA ILE A 57 11.32 -17.31 -11.60
C ILE A 57 12.33 -16.18 -11.83
N GLU A 58 13.58 -16.53 -12.12
CA GLU A 58 14.65 -15.56 -12.43
C GLU A 58 14.27 -14.67 -13.61
N LYS A 59 13.85 -15.26 -14.73
CA LYS A 59 13.41 -14.51 -15.92
C LYS A 59 12.25 -13.55 -15.63
N LEU A 60 11.26 -13.99 -14.85
CA LEU A 60 10.13 -13.15 -14.47
C LEU A 60 10.57 -11.97 -13.59
N GLN A 61 11.49 -12.20 -12.65
CA GLN A 61 12.03 -11.15 -11.79
C GLN A 61 12.84 -10.13 -12.58
N ASP A 62 13.69 -10.58 -13.49
CA ASP A 62 14.48 -9.71 -14.38
C ASP A 62 13.57 -8.85 -15.25
N THR A 63 12.53 -9.45 -15.82
CA THR A 63 11.53 -8.74 -16.65
C THR A 63 10.78 -7.69 -15.82
N ALA A 64 10.34 -8.05 -14.61
CA ALA A 64 9.68 -7.12 -13.70
C ALA A 64 10.59 -5.92 -13.33
N LEU A 65 11.87 -6.18 -13.10
CA LEU A 65 12.86 -5.17 -12.77
C LEU A 65 13.14 -4.24 -13.97
N ALA A 66 13.29 -4.80 -15.17
CA ALA A 66 13.43 -4.05 -16.40
C ALA A 66 12.21 -3.14 -16.65
N ASN A 67 11.00 -3.67 -16.51
CA ASN A 67 9.75 -2.91 -16.66
C ASN A 67 9.62 -1.78 -15.64
N LYS A 68 10.02 -2.04 -14.38
CA LYS A 68 10.05 -1.02 -13.33
C LYS A 68 11.01 0.13 -13.68
N ARG A 69 12.19 -0.18 -14.24
CA ARG A 69 13.16 0.84 -14.69
C ARG A 69 12.67 1.61 -15.91
N ALA A 70 11.98 0.95 -16.82
CA ALA A 70 11.38 1.56 -18.01
C ALA A 70 10.09 2.36 -17.70
N GLY A 71 9.54 2.25 -16.49
CA GLY A 71 8.31 2.93 -16.08
C GLY A 71 7.02 2.26 -16.53
N GLY A 72 7.07 1.06 -17.12
CA GLY A 72 5.90 0.34 -17.62
C GLY A 72 4.95 -0.18 -16.54
N ASP A 73 3.82 -0.74 -16.95
CA ASP A 73 2.72 -1.14 -16.05
C ASP A 73 2.97 -2.48 -15.34
N GLN A 74 3.73 -3.39 -15.96
CA GLN A 74 4.03 -4.73 -15.44
C GLN A 74 5.27 -4.74 -14.54
N ARG A 75 5.20 -4.04 -13.41
CA ARG A 75 6.34 -3.84 -12.49
C ARG A 75 6.58 -4.99 -11.51
N THR A 76 5.63 -5.92 -11.42
CA THR A 76 5.68 -7.04 -10.48
C THR A 76 5.45 -8.35 -11.21
N VAL A 77 5.98 -9.44 -10.67
CA VAL A 77 5.77 -10.79 -11.20
C VAL A 77 4.27 -11.11 -11.26
N SER A 78 3.49 -10.73 -10.25
CA SER A 78 2.03 -10.91 -10.25
C SER A 78 1.34 -10.15 -11.38
N ALA A 79 1.79 -8.92 -11.70
CA ALA A 79 1.22 -8.16 -12.82
C ALA A 79 1.55 -8.80 -14.18
N ILE A 80 2.76 -9.35 -14.33
CA ILE A 80 3.14 -10.11 -15.53
C ILE A 80 2.28 -11.35 -15.69
N ILE A 81 2.11 -12.13 -14.61
CA ILE A 81 1.28 -13.34 -14.62
C ILE A 81 -0.18 -13.00 -14.92
N LYS A 82 -0.72 -11.95 -14.30
CA LYS A 82 -2.10 -11.50 -14.54
C LYS A 82 -2.31 -11.16 -16.01
N ALA A 83 -1.43 -10.35 -16.60
CA ALA A 83 -1.55 -9.99 -18.01
C ALA A 83 -1.39 -11.21 -18.95
N ALA A 84 -0.51 -12.16 -18.62
CA ALA A 84 -0.37 -13.39 -19.39
C ALA A 84 -1.62 -14.27 -19.32
N LEU A 85 -2.29 -14.33 -18.16
CA LEU A 85 -3.54 -15.06 -17.98
C LEU A 85 -4.71 -14.39 -18.73
N GLU A 86 -4.81 -13.06 -18.65
CA GLU A 86 -5.81 -12.28 -19.41
C GLU A 86 -5.63 -12.50 -20.93
N GLN A 87 -4.38 -12.54 -21.42
CA GLN A 87 -4.08 -12.85 -22.82
C GLN A 87 -4.45 -14.29 -23.21
N ALA A 88 -4.35 -15.24 -22.26
CA ALA A 88 -4.75 -16.63 -22.45
C ALA A 88 -6.27 -16.83 -22.32
N GLY A 89 -7.04 -15.78 -21.97
CA GLY A 89 -8.50 -15.81 -21.87
C GLY A 89 -9.05 -16.29 -20.53
N TYR A 90 -8.26 -16.19 -19.46
CA TYR A 90 -8.72 -16.38 -18.08
C TYR A 90 -9.20 -15.07 -17.45
#